data_AF-A0A920ITF8-F1
#
_entry.id   AF-A0A920ITF8-F1
#
_cell.length_a   1.000
_cell.length_b   1.000
_cell.length_c   1.000
_cell.angle_alpha   90.00
_cell.angle_beta   90.00
_cell.angle_gamma   90.00
#
_symmetry.space_group_name_H-M   'P 1'
#
loop_
_entity.id
_entity.type
_entity.pdbx_description
1 polymer ?
#
loop_
_entity_poly.entity_id
_entity_poly.type
_entity_poly.pdbx_seq_one_letter_code
_entity_poly.pdbx_strand_id
1 'polypeptide(L)'
;MEEKNGKLNYSEVENMTDEDAREYLCQFKGIGKWTADCYLMASLGRPDIWPENDIGLQEGVRRLKDLKKRPTVEDMTSIARKWRPFRSVAANIIWADYD
;
A
#
# COMPACT_ATOMS: atom_id res chain seq x y z
N MET A 1 -7.02 -21.41 -0.24
CA MET A 1 -7.23 -20.45 -1.33
C MET A 1 -6.67 -21.10 -2.57
N GLU A 2 -7.48 -21.31 -3.60
CA GLU A 2 -7.01 -21.86 -4.89
C GLU A 2 -6.20 -20.80 -5.63
N GLU A 3 -4.98 -21.14 -6.04
CA GLU A 3 -4.11 -20.27 -6.83
C GLU A 3 -4.71 -20.05 -8.23
N LYS A 4 -4.96 -18.79 -8.61
CA LYS A 4 -5.41 -18.47 -9.97
C LYS A 4 -4.22 -18.42 -10.93
N ASN A 5 -4.00 -19.52 -11.66
CA ASN A 5 -3.21 -19.52 -12.89
C ASN A 5 -4.11 -19.13 -14.07
N GLY A 6 -4.37 -17.82 -14.21
CA GLY A 6 -5.20 -17.25 -15.26
C GLY A 6 -4.75 -15.86 -15.68
N LYS A 7 -5.36 -15.31 -16.74
CA LYS A 7 -5.09 -13.95 -17.21
C LYS A 7 -5.73 -12.95 -16.23
N LEU A 8 -4.91 -12.07 -15.65
CA LEU A 8 -5.37 -11.00 -14.76
C LEU A 8 -6.32 -10.05 -15.51
N ASN A 9 -7.51 -9.83 -14.97
CA ASN A 9 -8.51 -8.95 -15.56
C ASN A 9 -8.37 -7.51 -15.02
N TYR A 10 -7.52 -6.70 -15.65
CA TYR A 10 -7.24 -5.34 -15.20
C TYR A 10 -8.49 -4.44 -15.11
N SER A 11 -9.41 -4.56 -16.07
CA SER A 11 -10.66 -3.78 -16.07
C SER A 11 -11.59 -4.13 -14.93
N GLU A 12 -11.54 -5.35 -14.41
CA GLU A 12 -12.34 -5.74 -13.25
C GLU A 12 -11.76 -5.13 -11.97
N VAL A 13 -10.44 -5.12 -11.83
CA VAL A 13 -9.72 -4.51 -10.69
C VAL A 13 -9.99 -3.00 -10.59
N GLU A 14 -10.13 -2.31 -11.72
CA GLU A 14 -10.49 -0.88 -11.76
C GLU A 14 -11.86 -0.57 -11.13
N ASN A 15 -12.78 -1.54 -11.16
CA ASN A 15 -14.14 -1.37 -10.63
C ASN A 15 -14.32 -1.91 -9.21
N MET A 16 -13.32 -2.58 -8.66
CA MET A 16 -13.32 -3.11 -7.29
C MET A 16 -13.09 -2.01 -6.25
N THR A 17 -13.49 -2.29 -5.00
CA THR A 17 -13.03 -1.49 -3.85
C THR A 17 -11.53 -1.70 -3.62
N ASP A 18 -10.88 -0.80 -2.89
CA ASP A 18 -9.44 -0.92 -2.60
C ASP A 18 -9.09 -2.24 -1.88
N GLU A 19 -9.98 -2.70 -0.99
CA GLU A 19 -9.81 -3.95 -0.24
C GLU A 19 -9.96 -5.16 -1.19
N ASP A 20 -11.06 -5.21 -1.94
CA ASP A 20 -11.35 -6.31 -2.87
C ASP A 20 -10.29 -6.41 -3.98
N ALA A 21 -9.84 -5.26 -4.49
CA ALA A 21 -8.80 -5.20 -5.51
C ALA A 21 -7.47 -5.77 -4.98
N ARG A 22 -7.09 -5.40 -3.75
CA ARG A 22 -5.89 -5.95 -3.10
C ARG A 22 -6.01 -7.46 -2.91
N GLU A 23 -7.13 -7.93 -2.37
CA GLU A 23 -7.37 -9.36 -2.14
C GLU A 23 -7.35 -10.15 -3.45
N TYR A 24 -8.00 -9.64 -4.50
CA TYR A 24 -8.00 -10.24 -5.83
C TYR A 24 -6.59 -10.33 -6.41
N LEU A 25 -5.81 -9.25 -6.35
CA LEU A 25 -4.43 -9.22 -6.83
C LEU A 25 -3.54 -10.23 -6.09
N CYS A 26 -3.74 -10.39 -4.77
CA CYS A 26 -3.00 -11.36 -3.96
C CYS A 26 -3.34 -12.84 -4.27
N GLN A 27 -4.37 -13.13 -5.08
CA GLN A 27 -4.67 -14.51 -5.52
C GLN A 27 -3.70 -15.04 -6.58
N PHE A 28 -2.90 -14.16 -7.19
CA PHE A 28 -1.95 -14.51 -8.25
C PHE A 28 -0.55 -14.76 -7.66
N LYS A 29 0.06 -15.86 -8.08
CA LYS A 29 1.41 -16.26 -7.62
C LYS A 29 2.43 -15.15 -7.89
N GLY A 30 3.14 -14.74 -6.83
CA GLY A 30 4.16 -13.69 -6.89
C GLY A 30 3.65 -12.28 -6.56
N ILE A 31 2.35 -12.09 -6.37
CA ILE A 31 1.78 -10.81 -5.93
C ILE A 31 1.44 -10.89 -4.44
N GLY A 32 2.24 -10.23 -3.61
CA GLY A 32 1.94 -10.01 -2.20
C GLY A 32 1.24 -8.68 -1.95
N LYS A 33 0.82 -8.43 -0.70
CA LYS A 33 0.12 -7.20 -0.29
C LYS A 33 0.87 -5.92 -0.71
N TRP A 34 2.18 -5.89 -0.50
CA TRP A 34 3.02 -4.76 -0.90
C TRP A 34 2.96 -4.50 -2.41
N THR A 35 3.15 -5.53 -3.24
CA THR A 35 3.09 -5.41 -4.70
C THR A 35 1.70 -4.95 -5.16
N ALA A 36 0.64 -5.48 -4.54
CA ALA A 36 -0.73 -5.05 -4.82
C ALA A 36 -0.93 -3.57 -4.47
N ASP A 37 -0.52 -3.13 -3.28
CA ASP A 37 -0.63 -1.73 -2.87
C ASP A 37 0.15 -0.79 -3.81
N CYS A 38 1.38 -1.16 -4.22
CA CYS A 38 2.15 -0.41 -5.22
C CYS A 38 1.41 -0.30 -6.56
N TYR A 39 0.79 -1.39 -7.04
CA TYR A 39 0.01 -1.36 -8.27
C TYR A 39 -1.22 -0.44 -8.15
N LEU A 40 -1.97 -0.53 -7.04
CA LEU A 40 -3.14 0.30 -6.81
C LEU A 40 -2.77 1.79 -6.76
N MET A 41 -1.62 2.14 -6.20
CA MET A 41 -1.11 3.51 -6.15
C MET A 41 -0.58 3.99 -7.50
N ALA A 42 0.36 3.27 -8.10
CA ALA A 42 1.13 3.74 -9.25
C ALA A 42 0.39 3.57 -10.58
N SER A 43 -0.38 2.48 -10.73
CA SER A 43 -1.07 2.16 -11.98
C SER A 43 -2.52 2.67 -11.99
N LEU A 44 -3.22 2.53 -10.86
CA LEU A 44 -4.64 2.92 -10.76
C LEU A 44 -4.87 4.28 -10.10
N GLY A 45 -3.83 4.92 -9.58
CA GLY A 45 -3.93 6.25 -8.96
C GLY A 45 -4.87 6.29 -7.75
N ARG A 46 -5.09 5.16 -7.06
CA ARG A 46 -5.98 5.09 -5.88
C ARG A 46 -5.41 6.02 -4.79
N PRO A 47 -6.19 6.98 -4.27
CA PRO A 47 -5.64 8.02 -3.40
C PRO A 47 -5.45 7.59 -1.95
N ASP A 48 -6.09 6.50 -1.51
CA ASP A 48 -6.19 6.13 -0.10
C ASP A 48 -5.58 4.76 0.24
N ILE A 49 -4.59 4.32 -0.54
CA ILE A 49 -3.79 3.12 -0.28
C ILE A 49 -2.61 3.46 0.64
N TRP A 50 -2.25 2.53 1.53
CA TRP A 50 -1.18 2.69 2.49
C TRP A 50 -0.35 1.39 2.61
N PRO A 51 0.87 1.34 2.06
CA PRO A 51 1.72 0.14 2.12
C PRO A 51 2.38 -0.03 3.50
N GLU A 52 1.61 -0.34 4.55
CA GLU A 52 2.09 -0.42 5.94
C GLU A 52 3.30 -1.37 6.21
N ASN A 53 3.50 -2.36 5.34
CA ASN A 53 4.61 -3.33 5.44
C ASN A 53 5.88 -2.88 4.71
N ASP A 54 5.85 -1.73 4.04
CA ASP A 54 7.01 -1.19 3.33
C ASP A 54 8.07 -0.70 4.31
N ILE A 55 9.27 -1.29 4.22
CA ILE A 55 10.39 -1.00 5.12
C ILE A 55 10.93 0.42 4.92
N GLY A 56 10.95 0.92 3.68
CA GLY A 56 11.39 2.29 3.37
C GLY A 56 10.40 3.31 3.90
N LEU A 57 9.10 3.07 3.72
CA LEU A 57 8.02 3.90 4.24
C LEU A 57 8.02 3.90 5.77
N GLN A 58 8.23 2.76 6.41
CA GLN A 58 8.39 2.68 7.88
C GLN A 58 9.57 3.53 8.36
N GLU A 59 10.70 3.48 7.65
CA GLU A 59 11.87 4.30 7.99
C GLU A 59 11.64 5.80 7.72
N GLY A 60 10.97 6.16 6.62
CA GLY A 60 10.55 7.53 6.34
C GLY A 60 9.60 8.08 7.40
N VAL A 61 8.59 7.29 7.82
CA VAL A 61 7.70 7.67 8.94
C VAL A 61 8.48 7.83 10.24
N ARG A 62 9.45 6.95 10.51
CA ARG A 62 10.31 7.05 11.69
C ARG A 62 11.05 8.40 11.71
N ARG A 63 11.61 8.83 10.59
CA ARG A 63 12.30 10.12 10.44
C ARG A 63 11.34 11.29 10.57
N LEU A 64 10.23 11.28 9.82
CA LEU A 64 9.20 12.33 9.81
C LEU A 64 8.62 12.61 11.20
N LYS A 65 8.47 11.58 12.02
CA LYS A 65 7.86 11.65 13.36
C LYS A 65 8.89 11.66 14.49
N ASP A 66 10.18 11.72 14.19
CA ASP A 66 11.29 11.66 15.15
C ASP A 66 11.15 10.48 16.15
N LEU A 67 10.85 9.29 15.62
CA LEU A 67 10.66 8.08 16.43
C LEU A 67 11.99 7.39 16.71
N LYS A 68 12.13 6.87 17.93
CA LYS A 68 13.34 6.12 18.37
C LYS A 68 13.54 4.79 17.62
N LYS A 69 12.47 4.17 17.15
CA LYS A 69 12.47 2.88 16.44
C LYS A 69 11.48 2.93 15.29
N ARG A 70 11.69 2.09 14.27
CA ARG A 70 10.74 1.94 13.17
C ARG A 70 9.36 1.56 13.73
N PRO A 71 8.29 2.24 13.29
CA PRO A 71 6.93 1.93 13.70
C PRO A 71 6.55 0.51 13.26
N THR A 72 5.74 -0.17 14.07
CA THR A 72 5.12 -1.45 13.69
C THR A 72 4.03 -1.23 12.64
N VAL A 73 3.52 -2.30 12.04
CA VAL A 73 2.36 -2.24 11.13
C VAL A 73 1.14 -1.61 11.81
N GLU A 74 0.93 -1.90 13.09
CA GLU A 74 -0.16 -1.31 13.87
C GLU A 74 0.04 0.20 14.07
N ASP A 75 1.26 0.62 14.41
CA ASP A 75 1.63 2.04 14.50
C ASP A 75 1.43 2.75 13.17
N MET A 76 1.90 2.14 12.07
CA MET A 76 1.74 2.66 10.71
C MET A 76 0.28 2.88 10.37
N THR A 77 -0.58 1.90 10.67
CA THR A 77 -2.02 1.97 10.46
C THR A 77 -2.64 3.11 11.28
N SER A 78 -2.25 3.25 12.54
CA SER A 78 -2.76 4.30 13.44
C SER A 78 -2.34 5.70 13.00
N ILE A 79 -1.05 5.89 12.68
CA ILE A 79 -0.47 7.17 12.21
C ILE A 79 -1.17 7.63 10.93
N ALA A 80 -1.37 6.71 9.98
CA ALA A 80 -1.91 7.04 8.66
C ALA A 80 -3.40 7.39 8.67
N ARG A 81 -4.15 7.13 9.75
CA ARG A 81 -5.58 7.50 9.84
C ARG A 81 -5.81 8.99 9.60
N LYS A 82 -4.91 9.85 10.06
CA LYS A 82 -5.00 11.31 9.89
C LYS A 82 -4.80 11.79 8.45
N TRP A 83 -4.28 10.93 7.58
CA TRP A 83 -3.99 11.25 6.18
C TRP A 83 -5.08 10.78 5.22
N ARG A 84 -6.13 10.12 5.72
CA ARG A 84 -7.29 9.79 4.89
C ARG A 84 -7.99 11.08 4.42
N PRO A 85 -8.51 11.10 3.17
CA PRO A 85 -8.55 10.01 2.19
C PRO A 85 -7.36 10.00 1.22
N PHE A 86 -6.21 10.59 1.58
CA PHE A 86 -5.06 10.81 0.70
C PHE A 86 -3.78 10.10 1.19
N ARG A 87 -3.91 8.91 1.79
CA ARG A 87 -2.76 8.16 2.31
C ARG A 87 -1.71 7.85 1.25
N SER A 88 -2.11 7.67 -0.02
CA SER A 88 -1.16 7.41 -1.10
C SER A 88 -0.32 8.63 -1.45
N VAL A 89 -0.91 9.84 -1.33
CA VAL A 89 -0.16 11.09 -1.48
C VAL A 89 0.87 11.23 -0.36
N ALA A 90 0.46 10.96 0.89
CA ALA A 90 1.39 10.95 2.01
C ALA A 90 2.52 9.94 1.82
N ALA A 91 2.21 8.72 1.37
CA ALA A 91 3.21 7.69 1.10
C ALA A 91 4.22 8.14 0.03
N ASN A 92 3.76 8.70 -1.09
CA ASN A 92 4.63 9.21 -2.15
C ASN A 92 5.57 10.32 -1.66
N ILE A 93 5.07 11.25 -0.83
CA ILE A 93 5.91 12.31 -0.24
C ILE A 93 6.96 11.73 0.70
N ILE A 94 6.58 10.75 1.54
CA ILE A 94 7.49 10.13 2.49
C ILE A 94 8.57 9.30 1.79
N TRP A 95 8.22 8.57 0.72
CA TRP A 95 9.20 7.88 -0.11
C TRP A 95 10.19 8.86 -0.75
N ALA A 96 9.69 9.97 -1.30
CA ALA A 96 10.55 10.98 -1.92
C ALA A 96 11.52 11.69 -0.95
N ASP A 97 11.20 11.73 0.35
CA ASP A 97 12.09 12.24 1.40
C ASP A 97 13.07 11.17 1.91
N TYR A 98 12.68 9.89 1.83
CA TYR A 98 13.50 8.78 2.27
C TYR A 98 14.63 8.43 1.28
N ASP A 99 14.32 8.45 -0.03
CA ASP A 99 15.24 8.18 -1.14
C ASP A 99 16.43 9.14 -1.19
#